data_AF-A0A3N5Z317-F1
#
_entry.id   AF-A0A3N5Z317-F1
#
_cell.length_a   1.000
_cell.length_b   1.000
_cell.length_c   1.000
_cell.angle_alpha   90.00
_cell.angle_beta   90.00
_cell.angle_gamma   90.00
#
_symmetry.space_group_name_H-M   'P 1'
#
loop_
_entity.id
_entity.type
_entity.pdbx_description
1 polymer ?
#
loop_
_entity_poly.entity_id
_entity_poly.type
_entity_poly.pdbx_seq_one_letter_code
_entity_poly.pdbx_strand_id
1 'polypeptide(L)'
;MLHEVTIAGLTLDQATNTPILILKSLDDQHSIPIWIGLLEATAIASVLQDINFDRPMTHDLFRNFIRLMKIEIVKIEVCDLKENTFYAKIYFLSGEKTFDMDARPSDA
;
A
#
# COMPACT_ATOMS: atom_id res chain seq x y z
N MET A 1 -2.68 13.73 -13.81
CA MET A 1 -3.65 12.69 -14.20
C MET A 1 -3.36 11.49 -13.33
N LEU A 2 -4.37 10.79 -12.81
CA LEU A 2 -4.16 9.58 -12.02
C LEU A 2 -3.99 8.39 -12.97
N HIS A 3 -3.04 7.51 -12.68
CA HIS A 3 -2.82 6.26 -13.39
C HIS A 3 -3.14 5.10 -12.46
N GLU A 4 -3.93 4.15 -12.95
CA GLU A 4 -4.13 2.89 -12.23
C GLU A 4 -2.85 2.06 -12.29
N VAL A 5 -2.45 1.54 -11.14
CA VAL A 5 -1.18 0.82 -10.97
C VAL A 5 -1.41 -0.47 -10.20
N THR A 6 -0.52 -1.42 -10.42
CA THR A 6 -0.45 -2.68 -9.67
C THR A 6 0.93 -2.85 -9.05
N ILE A 7 1.03 -3.70 -8.04
CA ILE A 7 2.31 -4.11 -7.48
C ILE A 7 2.97 -5.07 -8.49
N ALA A 8 4.05 -4.61 -9.13
CA ALA A 8 4.85 -5.44 -10.03
C ALA A 8 5.82 -6.34 -9.26
N GLY A 9 6.26 -5.92 -8.07
CA GLY A 9 7.08 -6.75 -7.19
C GLY A 9 7.77 -5.98 -6.07
N LEU A 10 8.49 -6.74 -5.24
CA LEU A 10 9.39 -6.27 -4.20
C LEU A 10 10.81 -6.71 -4.53
N THR A 11 11.77 -5.80 -4.43
CA THR A 11 13.20 -6.08 -4.63
C THR A 11 14.03 -5.40 -3.54
N LEU A 12 15.34 -5.60 -3.55
CA LEU A 12 16.29 -4.95 -2.64
C LEU A 12 17.23 -4.06 -3.44
N ASP A 13 17.50 -2.87 -2.91
CA ASP A 13 18.63 -2.05 -3.32
C ASP A 13 19.94 -2.76 -2.92
N GLN A 14 20.78 -3.10 -3.90
CA GLN A 14 22.03 -3.83 -3.63
C GLN A 14 23.06 -3.00 -2.85
N ALA A 15 22.99 -1.68 -2.90
CA ALA A 15 23.94 -0.81 -2.19
C ALA A 15 23.57 -0.64 -0.72
N THR A 16 22.27 -0.55 -0.42
CA THR A 16 21.78 -0.21 0.92
C THR A 16 21.08 -1.37 1.63
N ASN A 17 20.80 -2.48 0.92
CA ASN A 17 19.91 -3.56 1.34
C ASN A 17 18.51 -3.08 1.75
N THR A 18 18.08 -1.93 1.23
CA THR A 18 16.76 -1.37 1.51
C THR A 18 15.71 -1.96 0.56
N PRO A 19 14.55 -2.41 1.05
CA PRO A 19 13.47 -2.88 0.20
C PRO A 19 12.88 -1.78 -0.68
N ILE A 20 12.58 -2.15 -1.93
CA ILE A 20 11.93 -1.31 -2.93
C ILE A 20 10.65 -2.00 -3.39
N LEU A 21 9.52 -1.32 -3.22
CA LEU A 21 8.24 -1.66 -3.82
C LEU A 21 8.17 -1.06 -5.23
N ILE A 22 7.87 -1.89 -6.22
CA ILE A 22 7.72 -1.46 -7.61
C ILE A 22 6.24 -1.42 -7.96
N LEU A 23 5.72 -0.23 -8.19
CA LEU A 23 4.39 -0.01 -8.77
C LEU A 23 4.51 0.14 -10.28
N LYS A 24 3.60 -0.47 -11.04
CA LYS A 24 3.60 -0.40 -12.51
C LYS A 24 2.20 -0.03 -13.01
N SER A 25 2.14 0.88 -13.98
CA SER A 25 0.87 1.21 -14.64
C SER A 25 0.34 0.04 -15.46
N LEU A 26 -0.98 -0.06 -15.60
CA LEU A 26 -1.63 -1.15 -16.35
C LEU A 26 -1.24 -1.21 -17.84
N ASP A 27 -0.82 -0.08 -18.42
CA ASP A 27 -0.33 0.03 -19.79
C ASP A 27 1.17 -0.30 -19.94
N ASP A 28 1.82 -0.69 -18.83
CA ASP A 28 3.25 -1.01 -18.74
C ASP A 28 4.21 0.14 -19.10
N GLN A 29 3.71 1.36 -19.29
CA GLN A 29 4.54 2.51 -19.71
C GLN A 29 5.27 3.18 -18.56
N HIS A 30 4.75 3.06 -17.33
CA HIS A 30 5.27 3.76 -16.16
C HIS A 30 5.55 2.78 -15.03
N SER A 31 6.68 2.98 -14.37
CA SER A 31 7.07 2.23 -13.17
C SER A 31 7.57 3.21 -12.13
N ILE A 32 7.09 3.08 -10.90
CA ILE A 32 7.45 3.94 -9.77
C ILE A 32 8.07 3.06 -8.68
N PRO A 33 9.38 3.21 -8.41
CA PRO A 33 10.02 2.60 -7.26
C PRO A 33 9.76 3.41 -5.98
N ILE A 34 9.36 2.75 -4.91
CA ILE A 34 9.15 3.33 -3.58
C ILE A 34 10.00 2.55 -2.58
N TRP A 35 10.97 3.23 -1.96
CA TRP A 35 11.76 2.65 -0.88
C TRP A 35 10.90 2.57 0.38
N ILE A 36 10.86 1.38 0.98
CA ILE A 36 10.05 1.12 2.17
C ILE A 36 10.92 0.44 3.23
N GLY A 37 10.46 0.45 4.48
CA GLY A 37 11.15 -0.23 5.56
C GLY A 37 11.03 -1.76 5.45
N LEU A 38 11.91 -2.45 6.18
CA LEU A 38 11.96 -3.91 6.19
C LEU A 38 10.66 -4.55 6.73
N LEU A 39 10.05 -3.93 7.74
CA LEU A 39 8.83 -4.45 8.35
C LEU A 39 7.64 -4.32 7.40
N GLU A 40 7.53 -3.19 6.71
CA GLU A 40 6.53 -2.96 5.67
C GLU A 40 6.71 -3.94 4.51
N ALA A 41 7.93 -4.11 4.02
CA ALA A 41 8.23 -5.07 2.95
C ALA A 41 7.87 -6.50 3.34
N THR A 42 8.16 -6.89 4.59
CA THR A 42 7.82 -8.23 5.11
C THR A 42 6.30 -8.43 5.14
N ALA A 43 5.54 -7.41 5.57
CA ALA A 43 4.09 -7.48 5.59
C ALA A 43 3.51 -7.63 4.17
N ILE A 44 3.95 -6.81 3.22
CA ILE A 44 3.50 -6.90 1.82
C ILE A 44 3.90 -8.24 1.20
N ALA A 45 5.16 -8.67 1.37
CA ALA A 45 5.66 -9.93 0.83
C ALA A 45 4.84 -11.13 1.33
N SER A 46 4.45 -11.13 2.60
CA SER A 46 3.63 -12.21 3.15
C SER A 46 2.29 -12.36 2.43
N VAL A 47 1.64 -11.24 2.08
CA VAL A 47 0.37 -11.25 1.35
C VAL A 47 0.57 -11.65 -0.11
N LEU A 48 1.63 -11.16 -0.77
CA LEU A 48 1.95 -11.52 -2.16
C LEU A 48 2.32 -13.00 -2.31
N GLN A 49 2.86 -13.63 -1.25
CA GLN A 49 3.20 -15.05 -1.21
C GLN A 49 2.07 -15.92 -0.64
N ASP A 50 0.89 -15.36 -0.39
CA ASP A 50 -0.27 -16.05 0.19
C ASP A 50 0.05 -16.78 1.50
N ILE A 51 0.92 -16.18 2.32
CA ILE A 51 1.29 -16.70 3.64
C ILE A 51 0.19 -16.36 4.62
N ASN A 52 -0.45 -17.40 5.16
CA ASN A 52 -1.48 -17.28 6.17
C ASN A 52 -0.91 -17.56 7.56
N PHE A 53 -1.01 -16.59 8.47
CA PHE A 53 -0.57 -16.72 9.86
C PHE A 53 -1.72 -17.17 10.78
N ASP A 54 -1.39 -17.91 11.84
CA ASP A 54 -2.37 -18.38 12.84
C ASP A 54 -3.08 -17.24 13.59
N ARG A 55 -2.45 -16.07 13.66
CA ARG A 55 -2.94 -14.87 14.33
C ARG A 55 -2.90 -13.69 13.35
N PRO A 56 -3.90 -12.78 13.39
CA PRO A 56 -3.96 -11.64 12.48
C PRO A 56 -2.77 -10.70 12.70
N MET A 57 -2.12 -10.29 11.62
CA MET A 57 -1.12 -9.24 11.64
C MET A 57 -1.78 -7.85 11.69
N THR A 58 -0.98 -6.78 11.79
CA THR A 58 -1.47 -5.40 11.90
C THR A 58 -2.44 -5.02 10.78
N HIS A 59 -2.13 -5.35 9.53
CA HIS A 59 -3.00 -5.06 8.38
C HIS A 59 -4.28 -5.91 8.40
N ASP A 60 -4.20 -7.17 8.84
CA ASP A 60 -5.40 -8.00 9.03
C ASP A 60 -6.28 -7.45 10.14
N LEU A 61 -5.69 -7.00 11.25
CA LEU A 61 -6.40 -6.38 12.36
C LEU A 61 -7.12 -5.11 11.89
N PHE A 62 -6.44 -4.24 11.14
CA PHE A 62 -7.03 -3.03 10.57
C PHE A 62 -8.18 -3.36 9.60
N ARG A 63 -7.96 -4.30 8.66
CA ARG A 63 -8.99 -4.79 7.73
C ARG A 63 -10.20 -5.35 8.48
N ASN A 64 -9.98 -6.16 9.52
CA ASN A 64 -11.06 -6.73 10.32
C ASN A 64 -11.82 -5.64 11.08
N PHE A 65 -11.12 -4.65 11.63
CA PHE A 65 -11.73 -3.52 12.32
C PHE A 65 -12.64 -2.70 11.38
N ILE A 66 -12.16 -2.29 10.20
CA ILE A 66 -12.98 -1.50 9.26
C ILE A 66 -14.18 -2.30 8.75
N ARG A 67 -14.03 -3.62 8.55
CA ARG A 67 -15.14 -4.52 8.17
C ARG A 67 -16.20 -4.61 9.27
N LEU A 68 -15.80 -4.73 10.54
CA LEU A 68 -16.74 -4.73 11.68
C LEU A 68 -17.52 -3.42 11.76
N MET A 69 -16.87 -2.30 11.42
CA MET A 69 -17.48 -0.98 11.37
C MET A 69 -18.30 -0.72 10.09
N LYS A 70 -18.39 -1.70 9.17
CA LYS A 70 -19.05 -1.57 7.87
C LYS A 70 -18.51 -0.39 7.05
N ILE A 71 -17.19 -0.24 7.06
CA ILE A 71 -16.45 0.75 6.28
C ILE A 71 -15.76 0.02 5.12
N GLU A 72 -15.86 0.59 3.93
CA GLU A 72 -15.22 0.09 2.71
C GLU A 72 -14.10 1.02 2.27
N ILE A 73 -13.01 0.46 1.75
CA ILE A 73 -11.97 1.22 1.04
C ILE A 73 -12.41 1.33 -0.42
N VAL A 74 -12.58 2.56 -0.90
CA VAL A 74 -13.04 2.87 -2.26
C VAL A 74 -11.86 2.90 -3.23
N LYS A 75 -10.77 3.56 -2.83
CA LYS A 75 -9.53 3.67 -3.61
C LYS A 75 -8.39 4.12 -2.73
N ILE A 76 -7.18 3.94 -3.24
CA ILE A 76 -5.93 4.46 -2.69
C ILE A 76 -5.29 5.35 -3.76
N GLU A 77 -4.70 6.46 -3.34
CA GLU A 77 -3.94 7.34 -4.22
C GLU A 77 -2.56 7.60 -3.63
N VAL A 78 -1.49 7.28 -4.37
CA VAL A 78 -0.16 7.83 -4.10
C VAL A 78 -0.11 9.21 -4.75
N CYS A 79 -0.35 10.26 -3.95
CA CYS A 79 -0.78 11.56 -4.47
C CYS A 79 0.30 12.65 -4.49
N ASP A 80 1.41 12.48 -3.76
CA ASP A 80 2.43 13.52 -3.64
C ASP A 80 3.82 12.94 -3.38
N LEU A 81 4.85 13.73 -3.70
CA LEU A 81 6.25 13.46 -3.40
C LEU A 81 6.92 14.75 -2.92
N LYS A 82 7.25 14.81 -1.63
CA LYS A 82 7.93 15.96 -1.01
C LYS A 82 9.19 15.49 -0.32
N GLU A 83 10.32 16.13 -0.63
CA GLU A 83 11.61 15.82 0.01
C GLU A 83 11.94 14.31 0.01
N ASN A 84 11.73 13.65 -1.13
CA ASN A 84 11.89 12.20 -1.33
C ASN A 84 10.93 11.30 -0.51
N THR A 85 9.88 11.87 0.08
CA THR A 85 8.84 11.14 0.81
C THR A 85 7.56 11.12 -0.01
N PHE A 86 7.12 9.91 -0.39
CA PHE A 86 5.82 9.72 -1.01
C PHE A 86 4.70 9.79 0.02
N TYR A 87 3.59 10.42 -0.35
CA TYR A 87 2.36 10.48 0.43
C TYR A 87 1.26 9.70 -0.26
N ALA A 88 0.43 9.03 0.53
CA ALA A 88 -0.75 8.34 0.05
C ALA A 88 -2.01 8.78 0.80
N LYS A 89 -3.16 8.59 0.16
CA LYS A 89 -4.48 8.75 0.76
C LYS A 89 -5.31 7.50 0.55
N ILE A 90 -5.97 7.05 1.61
CA ILE A 90 -6.96 5.98 1.55
C ILE A 90 -8.34 6.64 1.62
N TYR A 91 -9.18 6.38 0.63
CA TYR A 91 -10.54 6.90 0.54
C TYR A 91 -11.51 5.83 1.02
N PHE A 92 -12.37 6.20 1.97
CA PHE A 92 -13.32 5.31 2.62
C PHE A 92 -14.78 5.70 2.34
N LEU A 93 -15.65 4.70 2.41
CA LEU A 93 -17.10 4.85 2.41
C LEU A 93 -17.68 4.19 3.67
N SER A 94 -18.52 4.92 4.41
CA SER A 94 -19.26 4.43 5.56
C SER A 94 -20.72 4.84 5.44
N GLY A 95 -21.57 3.89 5.01
CA GLY A 95 -22.94 4.20 4.59
C GLY A 95 -22.93 5.16 3.40
N GLU A 96 -23.45 6.37 3.59
CA GLU A 96 -23.47 7.43 2.57
C GLU A 96 -22.33 8.45 2.74
N LYS A 97 -21.51 8.32 3.80
CA LYS A 97 -20.44 9.27 4.11
C LYS A 97 -19.12 8.81 3.51
N THR A 98 -18.47 9.70 2.78
CA THR A 98 -17.11 9.52 2.29
C THR A 98 -16.12 10.33 3.13
N PHE A 99 -14.95 9.76 3.40
CA PHE A 99 -13.84 10.46 4.04
C PHE A 99 -12.51 9.90 3.56
N ASP A 100 -11.42 10.65 3.70
CA ASP A 100 -10.06 10.20 3.40
C ASP A 100 -9.17 10.22 4.64
N MET A 101 -8.10 9.42 4.60
CA MET A 101 -7.06 9.34 5.62
C MET A 101 -5.69 9.43 4.98
N ASP A 102 -4.81 10.24 5.57
CA ASP A 102 -3.39 10.29 5.22
C ASP A 102 -2.71 8.96 5.57
N ALA A 103 -1.86 8.47 4.67
CA ALA A 103 -1.17 7.20 4.81
C ALA A 103 0.20 7.23 4.12
N ARG A 104 1.07 6.30 4.54
CA ARG A 104 2.26 5.97 3.75
C ARG A 104 1.85 5.06 2.60
N PRO A 105 2.48 5.14 1.42
CA PRO A 105 2.22 4.21 0.32
C PRO A 105 2.46 2.73 0.66
N SER A 106 3.27 2.46 1.69
CA SER A 106 3.53 1.10 2.16
C SER A 106 2.38 0.47 2.94
N ASP A 107 1.52 1.31 3.55
CA ASP A 107 0.39 0.86 4.38
C ASP A 107 -0.93 0.87 3.61
N ALA A 108 -1.00 1.66 2.53
CA ALA A 108 -2.19 1.90 1.72
C ALA A 108 -2.37 0.83 0.65
#